data_AF-U1JVQ9-F1
#
_entry.id   AF-U1JVQ9-F1
#
_cell.length_a   1.000
_cell.length_b   1.000
_cell.length_c   1.000
_cell.angle_alpha   90.00
_cell.angle_beta   90.00
_cell.angle_gamma   90.00
#
_symmetry.space_group_name_H-M   'P 1'
#
loop_
_entity.id
_entity.type
_entity.pdbx_description
1 polymer ?
#
loop_
_entity_poly.entity_id
_entity_poly.type
_entity_poly.pdbx_seq_one_letter_code
_entity_poly.pdbx_strand_id
1 'polypeptide(L)' 'MTLSHQHLYYSNTALATFLLLFIVSVLMSYPLAHHLSLPAQVASHISSIVLAGLFKLSYVLRCVCQYHLNMEVR' A
#
# COMPACT_ATOMS: atom_id res chain seq x y z
N MET A 1 -6.05 7.82 -24.21
CA MET A 1 -6.16 6.93 -23.03
C MET A 1 -7.56 7.08 -22.46
N THR A 2 -8.33 6.00 -22.41
CA THR A 2 -9.69 5.99 -21.84
C THR A 2 -9.64 6.07 -20.31
N LEU A 3 -10.64 6.71 -19.69
CA LEU A 3 -10.72 6.98 -18.24
C LEU A 3 -10.45 5.73 -17.37
N SER A 4 -10.92 4.56 -17.83
CA SER A 4 -10.74 3.27 -17.17
C SER A 4 -9.29 2.78 -17.12
N HIS A 5 -8.47 3.07 -18.14
CA HIS A 5 -7.03 2.78 -18.09
C HIS A 5 -6.28 3.70 -17.11
N GLN A 6 -6.74 4.95 -16.95
CA GLN A 6 -6.16 5.85 -15.95
C GLN A 6 -6.43 5.35 -14.53
N HIS A 7 -7.64 4.85 -14.24
CA HIS A 7 -7.95 4.26 -12.93
C HIS A 7 -7.08 3.04 -12.61
N LEU A 8 -6.78 2.19 -13.60
CA LEU A 8 -5.82 1.09 -13.39
C LEU A 8 -4.40 1.58 -13.08
N TYR A 9 -3.93 2.58 -13.81
CA TYR A 9 -2.61 3.17 -13.56
C TYR A 9 -2.51 3.74 -12.14
N TYR A 10 -3.53 4.47 -11.69
CA TYR A 10 -3.59 4.98 -10.32
C TYR A 10 -3.64 3.85 -9.29
N SER A 11 -4.47 2.82 -9.49
CA SER A 11 -4.55 1.67 -8.59
C SER A 11 -3.23 0.91 -8.49
N ASN A 12 -2.51 0.75 -9.61
CA ASN A 12 -1.20 0.09 -9.62
C ASN A 12 -0.12 0.94 -8.93
N THR A 13 -0.15 2.26 -9.15
CA THR A 13 0.78 3.20 -8.49
C THR A 13 0.51 3.27 -7.00
N ALA A 14 -0.76 3.30 -6.58
CA ALA A 14 -1.16 3.26 -5.18
C ALA A 14 -0.72 1.95 -4.51
N LEU A 15 -0.91 0.80 -5.18
CA LEU A 15 -0.46 -0.51 -4.68
C LEU A 15 1.05 -0.52 -4.42
N ALA A 16 1.86 -0.05 -5.38
CA ALA A 16 3.31 0.03 -5.24
C ALA A 16 3.72 1.01 -4.13
N THR A 17 3.03 2.16 -4.02
CA THR A 17 3.30 3.19 -3.01
C THR A 17 3.03 2.65 -1.60
N PHE A 18 1.86 2.02 -1.39
CA PHE A 18 1.53 1.46 -0.08
C PHE A 18 2.42 0.28 0.29
N LEU A 19 2.87 -0.52 -0.69
CA LEU A 19 3.85 -1.57 -0.44
C LEU A 19 5.18 -0.98 0.06
N LEU A 20 5.69 0.05 -0.61
CA LEU A 20 6.92 0.73 -0.20
C LEU A 20 6.78 1.36 1.18
N LEU A 21 5.70 2.08 1.43
CA LEU A 21 5.42 2.67 2.74
C LEU A 21 5.31 1.60 3.83
N PHE A 22 4.66 0.46 3.54
CA PHE A 22 4.57 -0.65 4.46
C PHE A 22 5.94 -1.22 4.79
N ILE A 23 6.80 -1.46 3.79
CA ILE A 23 8.19 -1.91 4.00
C ILE A 23 8.95 -0.89 4.86
N VAL A 24 8.86 0.40 4.56
CA VAL A 24 9.48 1.47 5.36
C VAL A 24 8.98 1.42 6.80
N SER A 25 7.68 1.26 7.02
CA SER A 25 7.09 1.14 8.36
C SER A 25 7.64 -0.05 9.12
N VAL A 26 7.80 -1.20 8.47
CA VAL A 26 8.40 -2.41 9.06
C VAL A 26 9.89 -2.17 9.38
N LEU A 27 10.64 -1.52 8.50
CA LEU A 27 12.04 -1.18 8.75
C LEU A 27 12.20 -0.21 9.93
N MET A 28 11.31 0.78 10.05
CA MET A 28 11.29 1.68 11.21
C MET A 28 10.94 0.93 12.50
N SER A 29 10.00 -0.01 12.45
CA SER A 29 9.53 -0.75 13.62
C SER A 29 10.53 -1.77 14.16
N TYR A 30 11.42 -2.35 13.35
CA TYR A 30 12.32 -3.41 13.78
C TYR A 30 13.80 -3.04 13.67
N PRO A 31 14.44 -3.00 12.47
CA PRO A 31 15.87 -2.78 12.37
C PRO A 31 16.29 -1.37 12.82
N LEU A 32 15.47 -0.35 12.59
CA LEU A 32 15.78 1.03 12.98
C LEU A 32 15.15 1.45 14.32
N ALA A 33 14.52 0.52 15.04
CA ALA A 33 13.83 0.83 16.30
C ALA A 33 14.73 1.54 17.31
N HIS A 34 16.01 1.13 17.40
CA HIS A 34 16.98 1.72 18.33
C HIS A 34 17.28 3.22 18.07
N HIS A 35 16.99 3.72 16.86
CA HIS A 35 17.17 5.13 16.50
C HIS A 35 15.91 5.97 16.75
N LEU A 36 14.78 5.35 17.12
CA LEU A 36 13.49 6.00 17.30
C LEU A 36 13.14 6.11 18.79
N SER A 37 12.46 7.20 19.15
CA SER A 37 11.87 7.35 20.48
C SER A 37 10.72 6.36 20.68
N LEU A 38 10.40 6.02 21.93
CA LEU A 38 9.27 5.12 22.25
C LEU A 38 7.96 5.54 21.57
N PRO A 39 7.54 6.83 21.58
CA PRO A 39 6.34 7.26 20.86
C PRO A 39 6.44 7.04 19.34
N ALA A 40 7.61 7.27 18.75
CA ALA A 40 7.82 7.07 17.32
C ALA A 40 7.76 5.58 16.94
N GLN A 41 8.32 4.67 17.76
CA GLN A 41 8.20 3.22 17.55
C GLN A 41 6.74 2.75 17.58
N VAL A 42 5.96 3.23 18.57
CA VAL A 42 4.52 2.94 18.66
C VAL A 42 3.78 3.45 17.43
N ALA A 43 4.07 4.67 16.99
CA ALA A 43 3.48 5.24 15.78
C ALA A 43 3.83 4.41 14.53
N SER A 44 5.08 3.97 14.37
CA SER A 44 5.52 3.10 13.26
C SER A 44 4.82 1.74 13.29
N HIS A 45 4.63 1.14 14.47
CA HIS A 45 3.89 -0.12 14.60
C HIS A 45 2.41 0.03 14.24
N ILE A 46 1.72 1.05 14.74
CA ILE A 46 0.32 1.30 14.40
C ILE A 46 0.17 1.60 12.91
N SER A 47 1.10 2.40 12.36
CA SER A 47 1.14 2.74 10.94
C SER A 47 1.27 1.50 10.06
N SER A 48 2.02 0.48 10.49
CA SER A 48 2.16 -0.78 9.74
C SER A 48 0.81 -1.49 9.52
N ILE A 49 -0.08 -1.50 10.52
CA ILE A 49 -1.41 -2.10 10.43
C ILE A 49 -2.28 -1.32 9.44
N VAL A 50 -2.27 0.01 9.53
CA VAL A 50 -3.03 0.89 8.63
C VAL A 50 -2.54 0.73 7.19
N LEU A 51 -1.23 0.74 6.97
CA LEU A 51 -0.61 0.59 5.65
C LEU A 51 -0.87 -0.78 5.04
N ALA A 52 -0.87 -1.86 5.83
CA ALA A 52 -1.25 -3.19 5.37
C ALA A 52 -2.72 -3.23 4.88
N GLY A 53 -3.62 -2.55 5.60
CA GLY A 53 -5.01 -2.40 5.20
C GLY A 53 -5.16 -1.63 3.88
N LEU A 54 -4.46 -0.50 3.75
CA LEU A 54 -4.46 0.31 2.53
C LEU A 54 -3.87 -0.44 1.32
N PHE A 55 -2.77 -1.19 1.53
CA PHE A 55 -2.18 -2.06 0.51
C PHE A 55 -3.20 -3.08 0.00
N LYS A 56 -3.92 -3.76 0.91
CA LYS A 56 -4.98 -4.71 0.55
C LYS A 56 -6.13 -4.03 -0.20
N LEU A 57 -6.54 -2.83 0.22
CA LEU A 57 -7.58 -2.06 -0.44
C LEU A 57 -7.19 -1.65 -1.87
N SER A 58 -5.95 -1.19 -2.08
CA SER A 58 -5.45 -0.85 -3.41
C SER A 58 -5.38 -2.07 -4.34
N TYR A 59 -5.06 -3.25 -3.81
CA TYR A 59 -5.12 -4.48 -4.58
C TYR A 59 -6.55 -4.79 -5.04
N VAL A 60 -7.53 -4.70 -4.13
CA VAL A 60 -8.95 -4.91 -4.48
C VAL A 60 -9.42 -3.90 -5.53
N LEU A 61 -9.04 -2.62 -5.41
CA LEU A 61 -9.35 -1.60 -6.42
C LEU A 61 -8.74 -1.94 -7.80
N ARG A 62 -7.48 -2.42 -7.83
CA ARG A 62 -6.85 -2.90 -9.07
C ARG A 62 -7.65 -4.05 -9.69
N CYS A 63 -8.08 -5.03 -8.89
CA CYS A 63 -8.91 -6.15 -9.36
C CYS A 63 -10.25 -5.69 -9.94
N VAL A 64 -10.94 -4.74 -9.28
CA VAL A 64 -12.20 -4.16 -9.77
C VAL A 64 -11.99 -3.45 -11.10
N CYS A 65 -10.90 -2.68 -11.24
CA CYS A 65 -10.60 -2.01 -12.50
C CYS A 65 -10.24 -3.01 -13.62
N GLN A 66 -9.53 -4.11 -13.33
CA GLN A 66 -9.25 -5.17 -14.30
C GLN A 66 -10.53 -5.86 -14.76
N TYR A 67 -11.43 -6.15 -13.82
CA TYR A 67 -12.74 -6.75 -14.09
C TYR A 67 -13.58 -5.86 -15.02
N HIS A 68 -13.67 -4.55 -14.75
CA HIS A 68 -14.40 -3.61 -15.63
C HIS A 68 -13.79 -3.47 -17.04
N LEU A 69 -12.52 -3.83 -17.21
CA LEU A 69 -11.83 -3.80 -18.51
C LEU A 69 -11.87 -5.15 -19.23
N ASN A 70 -12.61 -6.14 -18.71
CA ASN A 70 -12.62 -7.52 -19.21
C ASN A 70 -11.22 -8.14 -19.30
N MET A 71 -10.31 -7.71 -18.41
CA MET A 71 -9.00 -8.31 -18.27
C MET A 71 -9.02 -9.37 -17.17
N GLU A 72 -8.10 -10.33 -17.27
CA GLU A 72 -7.89 -11.30 -16.21
C GLU A 72 -7.46 -10.60 -14.91
N VAL A 73 -8.13 -10.95 -13.80
CA VAL A 73 -7.83 -10.43 -12.48
C VAL A 73 -6.66 -11.21 -11.89
N ARG A 74 -5.54 -10.53 -11.59
CA ARG A 74 -4.30 -11.14 -11.06
C ARG A 74 -3.69 -10.29 -9.98
#